data_AF-A0A3E4TMJ4-F1
#
_entry.id   AF-A0A3E4TMJ4-F1
#
_cell.length_a   1.000
_cell.length_b   1.000
_cell.length_c   1.000
_cell.angle_alpha   90.00
_cell.angle_beta   90.00
_cell.angle_gamma   90.00
#
_symmetry.space_group_name_H-M   'P 1'
#
loop_
_entity.id
_entity.type
_entity.pdbx_description
1 polymer ?
#
loop_
_entity_poly.entity_id
_entity_poly.type
_entity_poly.pdbx_seq_one_letter_code
_entity_poly.pdbx_strand_id
1 'polypeptide(L)'
;MRLEPSEEAMYRRMDLKDHLLIVILIMGFIASLSFFLLANPNSQVIGLGAIISSLAGMGVSGGGFLWLKQRIMPLTGCFLEIRSDSFAAVQPYKDNQYESCRIYYKEIELLIKDKAGSGFYIRILQPGESVIKGSQDKRRTMHISPFGYSEEEIETIYEVLKERVLQTATVYEYTE
;
A
#
# COMPACT_ATOMS: atom_id res chain seq x y z
N MET A 1 -4.34 -0.49 -23.74
CA MET A 1 -3.33 0.31 -23.01
C MET A 1 -2.82 -0.55 -21.86
N ARG A 2 -1.51 -0.64 -21.66
CA ARG A 2 -0.91 -1.39 -20.55
C ARG A 2 0.11 -0.49 -19.86
N LEU A 3 0.01 -0.40 -18.55
CA LEU A 3 0.94 0.31 -17.68
C LEU A 3 1.62 -0.70 -16.77
N GLU A 4 2.92 -0.50 -16.55
CA GLU A 4 3.73 -1.29 -15.63
C GLU A 4 4.24 -0.37 -14.52
N PRO A 5 4.20 -0.83 -13.25
CA PRO A 5 4.55 0.02 -12.14
C PRO A 5 6.06 0.20 -12.05
N SER A 6 6.49 1.43 -11.77
CA SER A 6 7.88 1.78 -11.47
C SER A 6 8.35 1.15 -10.16
N GLU A 7 9.55 0.56 -10.22
CA GLU A 7 10.22 -0.02 -9.05
C GLU A 7 10.67 1.04 -8.03
N GLU A 8 10.74 2.33 -8.40
CA GLU A 8 11.18 3.41 -7.52
C GLU A 8 10.35 3.50 -6.23
N ALA A 9 9.04 3.28 -6.33
CA ALA A 9 8.15 3.28 -5.17
C ALA A 9 8.46 2.13 -4.19
N MET A 10 8.90 0.99 -4.71
CA MET A 10 9.37 -0.14 -3.90
C MET A 10 10.72 0.19 -3.25
N TYR A 11 11.68 0.73 -4.01
CA TYR A 11 12.99 1.13 -3.46
C TYR A 11 12.85 2.16 -2.34
N ARG A 12 11.97 3.16 -2.50
CA ARG A 12 11.70 4.16 -1.44
C ARG A 12 11.19 3.52 -0.14
N ARG A 13 10.34 2.49 -0.21
CA ARG A 13 9.89 1.74 0.97
C ARG A 13 11.02 0.91 1.58
N MET A 14 11.88 0.36 0.74
CA MET A 14 13.06 -0.39 1.18
C MET A 14 14.04 0.51 1.94
N ASP A 15 14.32 1.71 1.43
CA ASP A 15 15.16 2.71 2.09
C ASP A 15 14.58 3.14 3.43
N LEU A 16 13.26 3.37 3.50
CA LEU A 16 12.60 3.71 4.77
C LEU A 16 12.71 2.58 5.80
N LYS A 17 12.56 1.32 5.37
CA LYS A 17 12.75 0.15 6.22
C LYS A 17 14.18 0.07 6.74
N ASP A 18 15.17 0.34 5.89
CA ASP A 18 16.59 0.36 6.29
C ASP A 18 16.88 1.53 7.25
N HIS A 19 16.27 2.69 7.03
CA HIS A 19 16.39 3.83 7.95
C HIS A 19 15.78 3.52 9.32
N LEU A 20 14.63 2.84 9.38
CA LEU A 20 14.02 2.40 10.64
C LEU A 20 14.92 1.41 11.39
N LEU A 21 15.59 0.49 10.68
CA LEU A 21 16.58 -0.41 11.30
C LEU A 21 17.75 0.36 11.91
N ILE A 22 18.26 1.37 11.22
CA ILE A 22 19.34 2.24 11.74
C ILE A 22 18.87 2.98 13.00
N VAL A 23 17.65 3.52 13.01
CA VAL A 23 17.08 4.19 14.19
C VAL A 23 16.95 3.23 15.38
N ILE A 24 16.49 2.00 15.15
CA ILE A 24 16.39 0.97 16.20
C ILE A 24 17.78 0.71 16.82
N LEU A 25 18.83 0.59 15.99
CA LEU A 25 20.20 0.39 16.46
C LEU A 25 20.70 1.58 17.30
N ILE A 26 20.48 2.81 16.84
CA ILE A 26 20.87 4.03 17.56
C ILE A 26 20.16 4.11 18.92
N MET A 27 18.86 3.85 18.96
CA MET A 27 18.08 3.88 20.20
C MET A 27 18.52 2.78 21.17
N GLY A 28 18.89 1.59 20.66
CA GLY A 28 19.49 0.52 21.47
C GLY A 28 20.82 0.92 22.09
N PHE A 29 21.66 1.65 21.36
CA PHE A 29 22.92 2.18 21.86
C PHE A 29 22.71 3.24 22.96
N ILE A 30 21.77 4.18 22.74
CA ILE A 30 21.41 5.20 23.73
C ILE A 30 20.85 4.56 25.00
N ALA A 31 19.99 3.55 24.89
CA ALA A 31 19.47 2.82 26.04
C ALA A 31 20.60 2.17 26.85
N SER A 32 21.58 1.57 26.17
CA SER A 32 22.74 0.93 26.80
C SER A 32 23.62 1.93 27.53
N LEU A 33 23.91 3.10 26.93
CA LEU A 33 24.64 4.18 27.61
C LEU A 33 23.88 4.73 28.82
N SER A 34 22.56 4.88 28.67
CA SER A 34 21.69 5.41 29.74
C SER A 34 21.61 4.47 30.93
N PHE A 35 21.76 3.16 30.72
CA PHE A 35 21.87 2.18 31.80
C PHE A 35 23.09 2.43 32.69
N PHE A 36 24.24 2.80 32.12
CA PHE A 36 25.42 3.15 32.93
C PHE A 36 25.19 4.39 33.80
N LEU A 37 24.34 5.33 33.37
CA LEU A 37 24.00 6.52 34.16
C LEU A 37 23.15 6.21 35.41
N LEU A 38 22.53 5.03 35.48
CA LEU A 38 21.83 4.57 36.70
C LEU A 38 22.79 4.21 37.84
N ALA A 39 24.06 3.92 37.54
CA ALA A 39 25.06 3.61 38.56
C ALA A 39 25.46 4.84 39.39
N ASN A 40 25.19 6.06 38.90
CA ASN A 40 25.51 7.29 39.62
C ASN A 40 24.22 7.93 40.21
N PRO A 41 24.11 8.07 41.55
CA PRO A 41 22.93 8.58 42.24
C PRO A 41 22.41 9.93 41.72
N ASN A 42 23.32 10.82 41.30
CA ASN A 42 22.96 12.17 40.86
C ASN A 42 22.35 12.21 39.45
N SER A 43 22.58 11.19 38.62
CA SER A 43 22.11 11.12 37.23
C SER A 43 21.03 10.07 36.99
N GLN A 44 20.55 9.38 38.03
CA GLN A 44 19.60 8.27 37.89
C GLN A 44 18.29 8.67 37.21
N VAL A 45 17.75 9.84 37.55
CA VAL A 45 16.50 10.35 36.96
C VAL A 45 16.65 10.58 35.45
N ILE A 46 17.81 11.10 35.03
CA ILE A 46 18.14 11.34 33.61
C ILE A 46 18.31 10.00 32.89
N GLY A 47 19.05 9.07 33.48
CA GLY A 47 19.24 7.72 32.92
C GLY A 47 17.92 6.98 32.74
N LEU A 48 17.03 7.03 33.74
CA LEU A 48 15.72 6.39 33.67
C LEU A 48 14.84 7.01 32.57
N GLY A 49 14.80 8.33 32.48
CA GLY A 49 14.06 9.03 31.43
C GLY A 49 14.55 8.67 30.02
N ALA A 50 15.87 8.60 29.84
CA ALA A 50 16.49 8.24 28.56
C ALA A 50 16.25 6.78 28.16
N ILE A 51 16.20 5.85 29.12
CA ILE A 51 15.84 4.44 28.86
C ILE A 51 14.38 4.34 28.39
N ILE A 52 13.45 5.01 29.07
CA ILE A 52 12.03 4.98 28.72
C ILE A 52 11.80 5.55 27.32
N SER A 53 12.42 6.70 27.00
CA SER A 53 12.31 7.29 25.66
C SER A 53 12.93 6.40 24.57
N SER A 54 14.05 5.74 24.88
CA SER A 54 14.72 4.82 23.96
C SER A 54 13.86 3.59 23.65
N LEU A 55 13.24 2.99 24.68
CA LEU A 55 12.31 1.87 24.55
C LEU A 55 11.07 2.26 23.72
N ALA A 56 10.49 3.43 24.00
CA ALA A 56 9.34 3.94 23.25
C ALA A 56 9.70 4.14 21.76
N GLY A 57 10.84 4.77 21.47
CA GLY A 57 11.32 4.95 20.10
C GLY A 57 11.57 3.64 19.37
N MET A 58 12.22 2.67 20.03
CA MET A 58 12.40 1.32 19.47
C MET A 58 11.07 0.63 19.17
N GLY A 59 10.07 0.76 20.04
CA GLY A 59 8.74 0.19 19.83
C GLY A 59 8.04 0.77 18.59
N VAL A 60 8.05 2.10 18.44
CA VAL A 60 7.45 2.78 17.29
C VAL A 60 8.15 2.39 15.99
N SER A 61 9.49 2.44 15.96
CA SER A 61 10.26 2.07 14.78
C SER A 61 10.14 0.59 14.44
N GLY A 62 10.10 -0.30 15.44
CA GLY A 62 9.89 -1.74 15.26
C GLY A 62 8.52 -2.06 14.68
N GLY A 63 7.46 -1.39 15.15
CA GLY A 63 6.12 -1.49 14.58
C GLY A 63 6.09 -1.05 13.11
N GLY A 64 6.70 0.10 12.81
CA GLY A 64 6.85 0.60 11.44
C GLY A 64 7.62 -0.37 10.53
N PHE A 65 8.69 -0.98 11.06
CA PHE A 65 9.49 -1.97 10.35
C PHE A 65 8.67 -3.21 9.98
N LEU A 66 7.92 -3.78 10.92
CA LEU A 66 7.06 -4.95 10.65
C LEU A 66 5.97 -4.62 9.63
N TRP A 67 5.37 -3.43 9.73
CA TRP A 67 4.36 -2.97 8.78
C TRP A 67 4.91 -2.77 7.36
N LEU A 68 6.11 -2.18 7.23
CA LEU A 68 6.81 -2.03 5.93
C LEU A 68 7.22 -3.38 5.35
N LYS A 69 7.74 -4.28 6.19
CA LYS A 69 8.19 -5.62 5.78
C LYS A 69 7.07 -6.40 5.08
N GLN A 70 5.83 -6.29 5.54
CA GLN A 70 4.68 -6.95 4.90
C GLN A 70 4.24 -6.31 3.57
N ARG A 71 4.75 -5.11 3.24
CA ARG A 71 4.33 -4.27 2.11
C ARG A 71 5.42 -4.03 1.06
N ILE A 72 6.64 -4.50 1.28
CA ILE A 72 7.72 -4.47 0.30
C ILE A 72 7.64 -5.75 -0.51
N MET A 73 7.15 -5.64 -1.75
CA MET A 73 7.00 -6.76 -2.68
C MET A 73 7.58 -6.38 -4.05
N PRO A 74 8.17 -7.35 -4.78
CA PRO A 74 8.65 -7.09 -6.12
C PRO A 74 7.47 -6.71 -7.03
N LEU A 75 7.67 -5.65 -7.80
CA LEU A 75 6.69 -5.16 -8.77
C LEU A 75 6.80 -5.86 -10.13
N THR A 76 7.77 -6.76 -10.28
CA THR A 76 7.99 -7.55 -11.49
C THR A 76 6.73 -8.34 -11.85
N GLY A 77 6.17 -8.07 -13.02
CA GLY A 77 4.95 -8.74 -13.51
C GLY A 77 3.64 -8.16 -12.97
N CYS A 78 3.67 -7.08 -12.16
CA CYS A 78 2.50 -6.26 -11.89
C CYS A 78 2.18 -5.37 -13.11
N PHE A 79 0.89 -5.12 -13.35
CA PHE A 79 0.45 -4.27 -14.45
C PHE A 79 -1.00 -3.82 -14.27
N LEU A 80 -1.35 -2.74 -14.96
CA LEU A 80 -2.72 -2.31 -15.24
C LEU A 80 -2.95 -2.35 -16.74
N GLU A 81 -3.92 -3.12 -17.19
CA GLU A 81 -4.21 -3.33 -18.61
C GLU A 81 -5.67 -3.06 -18.93
N ILE A 82 -5.90 -2.10 -19.81
CA ILE A 82 -7.18 -1.80 -20.44
C ILE A 82 -7.21 -2.51 -21.81
N ARG A 83 -8.08 -3.53 -21.92
CA ARG A 83 -8.39 -4.27 -23.16
C ARG A 83 -9.70 -3.77 -23.75
N SER A 84 -10.07 -4.17 -24.95
CA SER A 84 -11.28 -3.65 -25.62
C SER A 84 -12.59 -3.90 -24.86
N ASP A 85 -12.70 -5.04 -24.16
CA ASP A 85 -13.91 -5.51 -23.48
C ASP A 85 -13.76 -5.65 -21.96
N SER A 86 -12.52 -5.55 -21.46
CA SER A 86 -12.17 -5.92 -20.10
C SER A 86 -11.00 -5.11 -19.55
N PHE A 87 -10.98 -4.97 -18.24
CA PHE A 87 -9.89 -4.45 -17.45
C PHE A 87 -9.19 -5.60 -16.73
N ALA A 88 -7.87 -5.63 -16.77
CA ALA A 88 -7.06 -6.57 -16.02
C ALA A 88 -6.05 -5.82 -15.17
N ALA A 89 -5.87 -6.27 -13.93
CA ALA A 89 -4.87 -5.71 -13.04
C ALA A 89 -4.15 -6.83 -12.30
N VAL A 90 -2.85 -6.65 -12.07
CA VAL A 90 -2.05 -7.45 -11.15
C VAL A 90 -1.29 -6.47 -10.28
N GLN A 91 -1.52 -6.54 -8.96
CA GLN A 91 -0.92 -5.62 -8.00
C GLN A 91 -0.43 -6.37 -6.75
N PRO A 92 0.57 -5.85 -6.05
CA PRO A 92 1.00 -6.42 -4.78
C PRO A 92 -0.08 -6.21 -3.70
N TYR A 93 -0.23 -7.19 -2.80
CA TYR A 93 -1.15 -7.11 -1.66
C TYR A 93 -0.38 -7.04 -0.33
N LYS A 94 -0.39 -8.13 0.44
CA LYS A 94 0.29 -8.29 1.72
C LYS A 94 0.94 -9.65 1.78
N ASP A 95 1.97 -9.78 2.61
CA ASP A 95 2.59 -11.07 2.97
C ASP A 95 3.02 -11.89 1.75
N ASN A 96 3.67 -11.24 0.78
CA ASN A 96 4.13 -11.87 -0.47
C ASN A 96 3.02 -12.43 -1.38
N GLN A 97 1.76 -11.98 -1.22
CA GLN A 97 0.66 -12.34 -2.10
C GLN A 97 0.34 -11.23 -3.11
N TYR A 98 -0.02 -11.63 -4.32
CA TYR A 98 -0.51 -10.74 -5.36
C TYR A 98 -2.03 -10.84 -5.48
N GLU A 99 -2.68 -9.70 -5.69
CA GLU A 99 -4.07 -9.66 -6.14
C GLU A 99 -4.09 -9.46 -7.65
N SER A 100 -4.93 -10.24 -8.33
CA SER A 100 -5.15 -10.10 -9.77
C SER A 100 -6.64 -10.06 -10.08
N CYS A 101 -7.03 -9.31 -11.09
CA CYS A 101 -8.39 -9.33 -11.58
C CYS A 101 -8.45 -9.31 -13.09
N ARG A 102 -9.57 -9.84 -13.59
CA ARG A 102 -10.06 -9.62 -14.95
C ARG A 102 -11.54 -9.30 -14.84
N ILE A 103 -11.91 -8.08 -15.19
CA ILE A 103 -13.24 -7.53 -15.00
C ILE A 103 -13.76 -7.05 -16.36
N TYR A 104 -14.89 -7.58 -16.79
CA TYR A 104 -15.55 -7.13 -18.02
C TYR A 104 -16.36 -5.86 -17.75
N TYR A 105 -16.32 -4.89 -18.67
CA TYR A 105 -16.97 -3.60 -18.46
C TYR A 105 -18.47 -3.71 -18.22
N LYS A 106 -19.12 -4.66 -18.91
CA LYS A 106 -20.55 -4.98 -18.76
C LYS A 106 -20.93 -5.48 -17.36
N GLU A 107 -19.96 -5.91 -16.55
CA GLU A 107 -20.17 -6.50 -15.23
C GLU A 107 -19.70 -5.58 -14.10
N ILE A 108 -19.26 -4.36 -14.41
CA ILE A 108 -18.92 -3.36 -13.40
C ILE A 108 -20.23 -2.77 -12.86
N GLU A 109 -20.48 -2.96 -11.58
CA GLU A 109 -21.62 -2.38 -10.86
C GLU A 109 -21.32 -0.94 -10.44
N LEU A 110 -20.10 -0.73 -9.93
CA LEU A 110 -19.71 0.50 -9.26
C LEU A 110 -18.26 0.85 -9.55
N LEU A 111 -18.02 2.11 -9.89
CA LEU A 111 -16.69 2.71 -9.99
C LEU A 111 -16.65 3.92 -9.04
N ILE A 112 -15.69 3.94 -8.10
CA ILE A 112 -15.55 5.02 -7.11
C ILE A 112 -14.11 5.53 -7.13
N LYS A 113 -13.90 6.83 -7.35
CA LYS A 113 -12.59 7.47 -7.16
C LYS A 113 -12.29 7.59 -5.66
N ASP A 114 -11.09 7.21 -5.21
CA ASP A 114 -10.72 7.37 -3.80
C ASP A 114 -10.65 8.88 -3.46
N LYS A 115 -11.22 9.26 -2.31
CA LYS A 115 -11.31 10.65 -1.86
C LYS A 115 -9.94 11.27 -1.60
N ALA A 116 -8.93 10.46 -1.32
CA ALA A 116 -7.56 10.90 -1.10
C ALA A 116 -6.72 10.93 -2.40
N GLY A 117 -7.32 10.75 -3.58
CA GLY A 117 -6.60 10.71 -4.87
C GLY A 117 -5.67 9.50 -5.03
N SER A 118 -5.73 8.53 -4.09
CA SER A 118 -4.78 7.43 -3.98
C SER A 118 -5.29 6.14 -4.59
N GLY A 119 -6.05 6.22 -5.69
CA GLY A 119 -6.58 5.08 -6.43
C GLY A 119 -8.08 5.15 -6.68
N PHE A 120 -8.67 3.99 -6.97
CA PHE A 120 -10.12 3.86 -7.17
C PHE A 120 -10.60 2.44 -6.85
N TYR A 121 -11.89 2.31 -6.56
CA TYR A 121 -12.54 1.03 -6.25
C TYR A 121 -13.42 0.60 -7.41
N ILE A 122 -13.31 -0.66 -7.80
CA ILE A 122 -14.21 -1.31 -8.75
C ILE A 122 -15.01 -2.36 -8.00
N ARG A 123 -16.34 -2.32 -8.12
CA ARG A 123 -17.23 -3.40 -7.66
C ARG A 123 -17.84 -4.12 -8.87
N ILE A 124 -17.81 -5.44 -8.83
CA ILE A 124 -18.39 -6.30 -9.87
C ILE A 124 -19.76 -6.85 -9.45
N LEU A 125 -20.65 -6.96 -10.43
CA LEU A 125 -21.94 -7.62 -10.31
C LEU A 125 -21.72 -9.15 -10.30
N GLN A 126 -22.52 -9.89 -9.53
CA GLN A 126 -22.56 -11.36 -9.59
C GLN A 126 -23.97 -11.82 -9.95
N PRO A 127 -24.14 -12.89 -10.77
CA PRO A 127 -23.10 -13.76 -11.36
C PRO A 127 -22.54 -13.24 -12.71
N GLY A 128 -21.28 -13.53 -13.02
CA GLY A 128 -20.59 -13.09 -14.24
C GLY A 128 -19.27 -13.80 -14.52
N GLU A 129 -18.61 -13.47 -15.63
CA GLU A 129 -17.30 -14.00 -16.04
C GLU A 129 -16.12 -13.27 -15.39
N SER A 130 -16.37 -12.13 -14.74
CA SER A 130 -15.34 -11.34 -14.05
C SER A 130 -14.83 -12.06 -12.80
N VAL A 131 -13.50 -12.11 -12.67
CA VAL A 131 -12.82 -12.80 -11.57
C VAL A 131 -11.87 -11.84 -10.87
N ILE A 132 -12.00 -11.75 -9.55
CA ILE A 132 -11.01 -11.15 -8.67
C ILE A 132 -10.35 -12.31 -7.90
N LYS A 133 -9.06 -12.54 -8.14
CA LYS A 133 -8.24 -13.49 -7.41
C LYS A 133 -7.39 -12.76 -6.39
N GLY A 134 -7.45 -13.19 -5.14
CA GLY A 134 -6.69 -12.61 -4.05
C GLY A 134 -6.72 -13.51 -2.83
N SER A 135 -6.35 -12.94 -1.67
CA SER A 135 -6.37 -13.66 -0.39
C SER A 135 -7.78 -14.13 0.02
N GLN A 136 -8.83 -13.50 -0.50
CA GLN A 136 -10.23 -13.86 -0.23
C GLN A 136 -10.92 -14.40 -1.48
N ASP A 137 -11.46 -15.61 -1.37
CA ASP A 137 -11.95 -16.44 -2.48
C ASP A 137 -13.24 -15.91 -3.15
N LYS A 138 -13.91 -14.90 -2.59
CA LYS A 138 -15.20 -14.36 -3.08
C LYS A 138 -15.34 -12.85 -2.90
N ARG A 139 -14.32 -12.09 -3.25
CA ARG A 139 -14.35 -10.63 -3.15
C ARG A 139 -15.04 -10.01 -4.38
N ARG A 140 -15.98 -9.08 -4.14
CA ARG A 140 -16.70 -8.35 -5.20
C ARG A 140 -16.16 -6.95 -5.47
N THR A 141 -15.35 -6.42 -4.55
CA THR A 141 -14.79 -5.07 -4.66
C THR A 141 -13.29 -5.14 -4.63
N MET A 142 -12.62 -4.63 -5.65
CA MET A 142 -11.16 -4.49 -5.67
C MET A 142 -10.78 -3.02 -5.61
N HIS A 143 -9.78 -2.71 -4.79
CA HIS A 143 -9.13 -1.41 -4.80
C HIS A 143 -7.96 -1.45 -5.77
N ILE A 144 -7.88 -0.53 -6.71
CA ILE A 144 -6.74 -0.38 -7.62
C ILE A 144 -5.78 0.63 -6.99
N SER A 145 -4.63 0.13 -6.55
CA SER A 145 -3.63 0.95 -5.87
C SER A 145 -2.76 1.72 -6.88
N PRO A 146 -2.42 3.00 -6.61
CA PRO A 146 -1.51 3.81 -7.42
C PRO A 146 -0.04 3.45 -7.17
N PHE A 147 0.22 2.35 -6.44
CA PHE A 147 1.56 2.03 -6.03
C PHE A 147 2.45 1.67 -7.23
N GLY A 148 3.46 2.51 -7.47
CA GLY A 148 4.36 2.40 -8.62
C GLY A 148 3.87 3.13 -9.87
N TYR A 149 2.71 3.79 -9.83
CA TYR A 149 2.20 4.60 -10.93
C TYR A 149 2.21 6.08 -10.56
N SER A 150 2.31 6.96 -11.55
CA SER A 150 2.11 8.39 -11.35
C SER A 150 0.63 8.70 -11.14
N GLU A 151 0.34 9.88 -10.57
CA GLU A 151 -1.06 10.35 -10.42
C GLU A 151 -1.75 10.48 -11.79
N GLU A 152 -1.03 11.01 -12.78
CA GLU A 152 -1.51 11.16 -14.16
C GLU A 152 -1.83 9.82 -14.82
N GLU A 153 -1.01 8.79 -14.59
CA GLU A 153 -1.22 7.44 -15.12
C GLU A 153 -2.51 6.81 -14.56
N ILE A 154 -2.71 6.92 -13.25
CA ILE A 154 -3.89 6.40 -12.56
C ILE A 154 -5.14 7.17 -12.97
N GLU A 155 -5.05 8.49 -13.10
CA GLU A 155 -6.14 9.32 -13.58
C GLU A 155 -6.52 8.97 -15.03
N THR A 156 -5.52 8.78 -15.91
CA THR A 156 -5.77 8.37 -17.29
C THR A 156 -6.50 7.02 -17.35
N ILE A 157 -6.07 6.04 -16.55
CA ILE A 157 -6.75 4.74 -16.48
C ILE A 157 -8.19 4.90 -15.96
N TYR A 158 -8.39 5.72 -14.94
CA TYR A 158 -9.70 5.97 -14.36
C TYR A 158 -10.66 6.62 -15.37
N GLU A 159 -10.22 7.66 -16.08
CA GLU A 159 -11.05 8.33 -17.09
C GLU A 159 -11.40 7.41 -18.26
N VAL A 160 -10.43 6.63 -18.77
CA VAL A 160 -10.70 5.64 -19.82
C VAL A 160 -11.68 4.55 -19.34
N LEU A 161 -11.56 4.12 -18.07
CA LEU A 161 -12.50 3.17 -17.49
C LEU A 161 -13.89 3.78 -17.38
N LYS A 162 -13.99 5.01 -16.84
CA LYS A 162 -15.23 5.77 -16.72
C LYS A 162 -15.93 5.83 -18.07
N GLU A 163 -15.28 6.33 -19.12
CA GLU A 163 -15.85 6.40 -20.47
C GLU A 163 -16.43 5.08 -20.96
N ARG A 164 -15.75 3.95 -20.66
CA ARG A 164 -16.15 2.61 -21.09
C ARG A 164 -17.28 1.99 -20.27
N VAL A 165 -17.45 2.42 -19.03
CA VAL A 165 -18.46 1.87 -18.10
C VAL A 165 -19.63 2.82 -17.85
N LEU A 166 -19.60 4.04 -18.40
CA LEU A 166 -20.66 5.05 -18.23
C LEU A 166 -22.07 4.54 -18.61
N GLN A 167 -22.14 3.56 -19.52
CA GLN A 167 -23.40 2.99 -19.98
C GLN A 167 -23.90 1.81 -19.11
N THR A 168 -23.03 1.22 -18.27
CA THR A 168 -23.31 -0.04 -17.56
C THR A 168 -23.13 0.03 -16.05
N ALA A 169 -22.41 1.03 -15.54
CA ALA A 169 -22.02 1.14 -14.15
C ALA A 169 -22.43 2.47 -13.52
N THR A 170 -22.63 2.47 -12.19
CA THR A 170 -22.78 3.72 -11.45
C THR A 170 -21.38 4.26 -11.12
N VAL A 171 -21.12 5.52 -11.49
CA VAL A 171 -19.84 6.21 -11.24
C VAL A 171 -20.04 7.22 -10.10
N TYR A 172 -19.23 7.12 -9.04
CA TYR A 172 -19.24 8.07 -7.94
C TYR A 172 -17.91 8.81 -7.85
N GLU A 173 -18.01 10.13 -7.90
CA GLU A 173 -16.89 11.05 -7.71
C GLU A 173 -17.20 11.93 -6.50
N TYR A 174 -16.21 12.07 -5.62
CA TYR A 174 -16.31 13.05 -4.55
C TYR A 174 -16.01 14.42 -5.17
N THR A 175 -17.03 15.29 -5.25
CA THR A 175 -16.83 16.72 -5.48
C THR A 175 -16.13 17.32 -4.27
N GLU A 176 -15.09 18.11 -4.53
CA GLU A 176 -14.37 18.91 -3.52
C GLU A 176 -15.32 19.82 -2.71
#